data_AF-A0A497NIJ4-F1
#
_entry.id   AF-A0A497NIJ4-F1
#
_cell.length_a   1.000
_cell.length_b   1.000
_cell.length_c   1.000
_cell.angle_alpha   90.00
_cell.angle_beta   90.00
_cell.angle_gamma   90.00
#
_symmetry.space_group_name_H-M   'P 1'
#
loop_
_entity.id
_entity.type
_entity.pdbx_description
1 polymer ?
#
loop_
_entity_poly.entity_id
_entity_poly.type
_entity_poly.pdbx_seq_one_letter_code
_entity_poly.pdbx_strand_id
1 'polypeptide(L)'
;MVSVEELTVTCVLFSWIIFAVGFLTKKLYEAMEAKGFKHNVAVYYNRKLIHMSTGGFVALVTPFVFKTPLLPLVFALLLAVLTYIPHKTGKLMYWFQTEENMYEVSFCIMWGVTVTFGWLISGGDFWFGVLPVLFMSFGDGITGVVRNAMFKRRTKSWWGNLVMALFSILIGTTLGLPGVLAGCVASLVEHFEFPPIDDNVTVPLSSFIVLILAKFCVPWL
;
A
#
# COMPACT_ATOMS: atom_id res chain seq x y z
N MET A 1 21.44 13.18 8.81
CA MET A 1 22.08 13.34 7.48
C MET A 1 21.76 12.11 6.66
N VAL A 2 21.38 12.28 5.40
CA VAL A 2 21.13 11.15 4.48
C VAL A 2 22.47 10.48 4.14
N SER A 3 22.55 9.16 4.30
CA SER A 3 23.77 8.40 3.98
C SER A 3 23.86 8.03 2.50
N VAL A 4 25.06 7.68 2.03
CA VAL A 4 25.28 7.13 0.68
C VAL A 4 24.53 5.81 0.48
N GLU A 5 24.43 5.00 1.53
CA GLU A 5 23.66 3.76 1.54
C GLU A 5 22.17 4.02 1.33
N GLU A 6 21.58 4.99 2.05
CA GLU A 6 20.18 5.37 1.88
C GLU A 6 19.89 5.86 0.45
N LEU A 7 20.79 6.66 -0.13
CA LEU A 7 20.68 7.11 -1.52
C LEU A 7 20.75 5.93 -2.50
N THR A 8 21.72 5.03 -2.31
CA THR A 8 21.92 3.87 -3.19
C THR A 8 20.68 2.97 -3.18
N VAL A 9 20.18 2.62 -1.99
CA VAL A 9 18.98 1.78 -1.88
C VAL A 9 17.75 2.51 -2.43
N THR A 10 17.62 3.81 -2.22
CA THR A 10 16.53 4.60 -2.82
C THR A 10 16.55 4.52 -4.34
N CYS A 11 17.72 4.68 -4.97
CA CYS A 11 17.85 4.54 -6.42
C CYS A 11 17.46 3.14 -6.87
N VAL A 12 17.93 2.08 -6.19
CA VAL A 12 17.57 0.68 -6.52
C VAL A 12 16.07 0.43 -6.39
N LEU A 13 15.45 0.84 -5.27
CA LEU A 13 14.02 0.66 -5.04
C LEU A 13 13.18 1.48 -6.02
N PHE A 14 13.58 2.71 -6.33
CA PHE A 14 12.88 3.53 -7.31
C PHE A 14 12.98 2.91 -8.71
N SER A 15 14.16 2.46 -9.13
CA SER A 15 14.32 1.73 -10.40
C SER A 15 13.47 0.46 -10.43
N TRP A 16 13.39 -0.28 -9.32
CA TRP A 16 12.49 -1.43 -9.20
C TRP A 16 11.02 -1.05 -9.40
N ILE A 17 10.54 0.02 -8.78
CA ILE A 17 9.15 0.49 -8.93
C ILE A 17 8.87 0.84 -10.39
N ILE A 18 9.73 1.62 -11.03
CA ILE A 18 9.56 2.00 -12.44
C ILE A 18 9.56 0.77 -13.35
N PHE A 19 10.43 -0.20 -13.10
CA PHE A 19 10.46 -1.46 -13.84
C PHE A 19 9.19 -2.31 -13.61
N ALA A 20 8.77 -2.48 -12.36
CA ALA A 20 7.60 -3.29 -12.01
C ALA A 20 6.30 -2.69 -12.60
N VAL A 21 6.12 -1.37 -12.46
CA VAL A 21 4.92 -0.67 -12.96
C VAL A 21 4.97 -0.51 -14.47
N GLY A 22 6.10 -0.09 -15.04
CA GLY A 22 6.19 0.25 -16.46
C GLY A 22 6.33 -0.97 -17.39
N PHE A 23 6.98 -2.03 -16.92
CA PHE A 23 7.32 -3.19 -17.75
C PHE A 23 6.63 -4.47 -17.28
N LEU A 24 6.84 -4.91 -16.03
CA LEU A 24 6.35 -6.23 -15.58
C LEU A 24 4.82 -6.31 -15.59
N THR A 25 4.14 -5.33 -14.99
CA THR A 25 2.67 -5.35 -14.90
C THR A 25 2.03 -5.08 -16.27
N LYS A 26 2.65 -4.25 -17.11
CA LYS A 26 2.21 -4.10 -18.51
C LYS A 26 2.28 -5.43 -19.28
N LYS A 27 3.38 -6.17 -19.16
CA LYS A 27 3.53 -7.50 -19.77
C LYS A 27 2.51 -8.50 -19.21
N LEU A 28 2.24 -8.45 -17.91
CA LEU A 28 1.21 -9.28 -17.29
C LEU A 28 -0.19 -8.96 -17.84
N TYR A 29 -0.52 -7.68 -18.00
CA TYR A 29 -1.78 -7.24 -18.62
C TYR A 29 -1.93 -7.77 -20.04
N GLU A 30 -0.91 -7.56 -20.88
CA GLU A 30 -0.90 -8.06 -22.27
C GLU A 30 -1.09 -9.59 -22.32
N ALA A 31 -0.44 -10.32 -21.42
CA ALA A 31 -0.58 -11.77 -21.31
C ALA A 31 -1.98 -12.20 -20.83
N MET A 32 -2.63 -11.44 -19.95
CA MET A 32 -4.00 -11.71 -19.51
C MET A 32 -5.01 -11.42 -20.62
N GLU A 33 -4.87 -10.30 -21.34
CA GLU A 33 -5.69 -9.99 -22.52
C GLU A 33 -5.56 -11.06 -23.60
N ALA A 34 -4.34 -11.50 -23.91
CA ALA A 34 -4.09 -12.57 -24.87
C ALA A 34 -4.76 -13.90 -24.48
N LYS A 35 -5.03 -14.11 -23.18
CA LYS A 35 -5.77 -15.25 -22.64
C LYS A 35 -7.29 -15.01 -22.52
N GLY A 36 -7.79 -13.89 -23.04
CA GLY A 36 -9.22 -13.57 -23.06
C GLY A 36 -9.77 -12.99 -21.75
N PHE A 37 -8.92 -12.49 -20.85
CA PHE A 37 -9.39 -11.79 -19.66
C PHE A 37 -10.02 -10.45 -20.05
N LYS A 38 -11.11 -10.07 -19.38
CA LYS A 38 -11.71 -8.73 -19.55
C LYS A 38 -10.75 -7.65 -19.07
N HIS A 39 -10.69 -6.52 -19.78
CA HIS A 39 -9.87 -5.34 -19.45
C HIS A 39 -9.90 -5.01 -17.94
N ASN A 40 -11.08 -4.78 -17.37
CA ASN A 40 -11.23 -4.40 -15.96
C ASN A 40 -10.69 -5.46 -14.99
N VAL A 41 -10.74 -6.75 -15.35
CA VAL A 41 -10.20 -7.84 -14.51
C VAL A 41 -8.68 -7.84 -14.58
N ALA A 42 -8.11 -7.63 -15.76
CA ALA A 42 -6.67 -7.53 -15.97
C ALA A 42 -6.07 -6.32 -15.25
N VAL A 43 -6.70 -5.14 -15.40
CA VAL A 43 -6.36 -3.90 -14.67
C VAL A 43 -6.39 -4.13 -13.16
N TYR A 44 -7.44 -4.79 -12.65
CA TYR A 44 -7.58 -5.05 -11.23
C TYR A 44 -6.45 -5.94 -10.67
N TYR A 45 -6.10 -7.03 -11.35
CA TYR A 45 -4.97 -7.88 -10.94
C TYR A 45 -3.66 -7.10 -10.93
N ASN A 46 -3.44 -6.29 -11.96
CA ASN A 46 -2.26 -5.44 -12.05
C ASN A 46 -2.14 -4.47 -10.89
N ARG A 47 -3.24 -3.79 -10.52
CA ARG A 47 -3.25 -2.90 -9.35
C ARG A 47 -2.85 -3.63 -8.08
N LYS A 48 -3.38 -4.83 -7.84
CA LYS A 48 -3.04 -5.62 -6.64
C LYS A 48 -1.59 -6.11 -6.65
N LEU A 49 -1.07 -6.50 -7.82
CA LEU A 49 0.35 -6.83 -7.97
C LEU A 49 1.23 -5.60 -7.70
N ILE A 50 0.88 -4.43 -8.23
CA ILE A 50 1.60 -3.18 -7.98
C ILE A 50 1.59 -2.87 -6.47
N HIS A 51 0.44 -2.92 -5.79
CA HIS A 51 0.34 -2.65 -4.35
C HIS A 51 1.34 -3.50 -3.55
N MET A 52 1.37 -4.81 -3.79
CA MET A 52 2.24 -5.74 -3.06
C MET A 52 3.72 -5.62 -3.46
N SER A 53 4.01 -5.62 -4.76
CA SER A 53 5.39 -5.65 -5.28
C SER A 53 6.11 -4.31 -5.19
N THR A 54 5.37 -3.20 -5.07
CA THR A 54 5.93 -1.86 -4.89
C THR A 54 5.71 -1.39 -3.46
N GLY A 55 4.52 -0.89 -3.12
CA GLY A 55 4.24 -0.32 -1.80
C GLY A 55 4.53 -1.27 -0.65
N GLY A 56 4.16 -2.55 -0.78
CA GLY A 56 4.40 -3.58 0.25
C GLY A 56 5.86 -3.94 0.39
N PHE A 57 6.51 -4.35 -0.71
CA PHE A 57 7.93 -4.71 -0.71
C PHE A 57 8.82 -3.55 -0.22
N VAL A 58 8.59 -2.33 -0.70
CA VAL A 58 9.35 -1.14 -0.29
C VAL A 58 9.12 -0.86 1.18
N ALA A 59 7.88 -0.97 1.68
CA ALA A 59 7.57 -0.78 3.11
C ALA A 59 8.31 -1.80 4.01
N LEU A 60 8.45 -3.06 3.58
CA LEU A 60 9.24 -4.06 4.31
C LEU A 60 10.73 -3.72 4.37
N VAL A 61 11.28 -3.11 3.33
CA VAL A 61 12.70 -2.70 3.31
C VAL A 61 12.93 -1.45 4.16
N THR A 62 11.94 -0.55 4.23
CA THR A 62 12.05 0.76 4.88
C THR A 62 12.71 0.74 6.27
N PRO A 63 12.22 -0.05 7.26
CA PRO A 63 12.71 0.02 8.63
C PRO A 63 14.16 -0.48 8.81
N PHE A 64 14.72 -1.17 7.82
CA PHE A 64 16.05 -1.76 7.91
C PHE A 64 17.14 -0.90 7.27
N VAL A 65 16.77 0.05 6.41
CA VAL A 65 17.72 0.82 5.61
C VAL A 65 17.69 2.31 5.95
N PHE A 66 16.49 2.87 6.07
CA PHE A 66 16.35 4.31 6.22
C PHE A 66 16.55 4.73 7.66
N LYS A 67 17.19 5.89 7.84
CA LYS A 67 17.42 6.52 9.14
C LYS A 67 16.52 7.72 9.35
N THR A 68 16.03 8.32 8.26
CA THR A 68 15.11 9.46 8.29
C THR A 68 14.00 9.26 7.27
N PRO A 69 12.79 9.79 7.50
CA PRO A 69 11.67 9.59 6.58
C PRO A 69 11.77 10.44 5.32
N LEU A 70 12.81 11.27 5.17
CA LEU A 70 12.94 12.26 4.10
C LEU A 70 12.94 11.62 2.70
N LEU A 71 13.81 10.63 2.45
CA LEU A 71 13.87 9.97 1.15
C LEU A 71 12.60 9.14 0.85
N PRO A 72 12.09 8.31 1.78
CA PRO A 72 10.80 7.64 1.60
C PRO A 72 9.66 8.61 1.26
N LEU A 73 9.55 9.74 1.97
CA LEU A 73 8.52 10.75 1.74
C LEU A 73 8.64 11.40 0.35
N VAL A 74 9.83 11.91 0.01
CA VAL A 74 10.05 12.64 -1.25
C VAL A 74 9.74 11.74 -2.44
N PHE A 75 10.18 10.48 -2.42
CA PHE A 75 9.95 9.56 -3.52
C PHE A 75 8.50 9.05 -3.57
N ALA A 76 7.83 8.89 -2.44
CA ALA A 76 6.39 8.59 -2.42
C ALA A 76 5.57 9.73 -3.03
N LEU A 77 5.88 10.99 -2.68
CA LEU A 77 5.23 12.16 -3.26
C LEU A 77 5.57 12.35 -4.75
N LEU A 78 6.82 12.06 -5.15
CA LEU A 78 7.20 12.04 -6.57
C LEU A 78 6.36 11.02 -7.35
N LEU A 79 6.20 9.80 -6.83
CA LEU A 79 5.36 8.78 -7.46
C LEU A 79 3.87 9.19 -7.50
N ALA A 80 3.37 9.87 -6.47
CA ALA A 80 2.03 10.45 -6.48
C ALA A 80 1.87 11.45 -7.63
N VAL A 81 2.85 12.33 -7.85
CA VAL A 81 2.85 13.27 -8.99
C VAL A 81 2.96 12.53 -10.33
N LEU A 82 3.85 11.54 -10.45
CA LEU A 82 4.05 10.79 -11.69
C LEU A 82 2.79 10.00 -12.10
N THR A 83 2.06 9.44 -11.13
CA THR A 83 0.79 8.74 -11.38
C THR A 83 -0.38 9.70 -11.61
N TYR A 84 -0.31 10.92 -11.07
CA TYR A 84 -1.30 11.99 -11.29
C TYR A 84 -1.25 12.59 -12.70
N ILE A 85 -0.07 12.78 -13.28
CA ILE A 85 0.11 13.41 -14.60
C ILE A 85 -0.71 12.73 -15.72
N PRO A 86 -0.74 11.39 -15.86
CA PRO A 86 -1.60 10.68 -16.81
C PRO A 86 -3.08 11.10 -16.76
N HIS A 87 -3.63 11.31 -15.56
CA HIS A 87 -5.03 11.76 -15.37
C HIS A 87 -5.27 13.17 -15.87
N LYS A 88 -4.29 14.07 -15.71
CA LYS A 88 -4.41 15.46 -16.19
C LYS A 88 -4.11 15.64 -17.66
N THR A 89 -3.36 14.72 -18.25
CA THR A 89 -2.98 14.76 -19.66
C THR A 89 -3.86 13.89 -20.56
N GLY A 90 -4.79 13.12 -19.98
CA GLY A 90 -5.63 12.17 -20.70
C GLY A 90 -4.87 10.96 -21.25
N LYS A 91 -3.65 10.70 -20.74
CA LYS A 91 -2.74 9.63 -21.20
C LYS A 91 -2.61 8.55 -20.14
N LEU A 92 -3.74 7.96 -19.75
CA LEU A 92 -3.77 6.93 -18.71
C LEU A 92 -2.87 5.74 -19.05
N MET A 93 -2.18 5.23 -18.04
CA MET A 93 -1.49 3.95 -18.10
C MET A 93 -2.51 2.81 -18.04
N TYR A 94 -3.12 2.52 -19.20
CA TYR A 94 -4.30 1.65 -19.37
C TYR A 94 -4.19 0.26 -18.76
N TRP A 95 -2.98 -0.24 -18.46
CA TRP A 95 -2.80 -1.54 -17.83
C TRP A 95 -3.08 -1.56 -16.33
N PHE A 96 -3.22 -0.39 -15.67
CA PHE A 96 -3.57 -0.33 -14.24
C PHE A 96 -4.40 0.90 -13.81
N GLN A 97 -4.37 2.00 -14.57
CA GLN A 97 -5.15 3.21 -14.26
C GLN A 97 -6.55 3.18 -14.88
N THR A 98 -7.50 3.86 -14.24
CA THR A 98 -8.90 3.96 -14.66
C THR A 98 -9.38 5.40 -14.56
N GLU A 99 -10.29 5.86 -15.42
CA GLU A 99 -10.83 7.24 -15.38
C GLU A 99 -11.69 7.54 -14.13
N GLU A 100 -12.26 6.49 -13.54
CA GLU A 100 -13.25 6.61 -12.46
C GLU A 100 -12.66 7.04 -11.11
N ASN A 101 -11.34 6.85 -10.90
CA ASN A 101 -10.68 7.11 -9.63
C ASN A 101 -9.17 7.34 -9.81
N MET A 102 -8.55 7.93 -8.80
CA MET A 102 -7.10 8.20 -8.73
C MET A 102 -6.49 7.54 -7.49
N TYR A 103 -6.94 6.34 -7.17
CA TYR A 103 -6.61 5.65 -5.92
C TYR A 103 -5.11 5.33 -5.79
N GLU A 104 -4.40 5.14 -6.90
CA GLU A 104 -2.94 5.00 -6.93
C GLU A 104 -2.21 6.29 -6.47
N VAL A 105 -2.81 7.46 -6.69
CA VAL A 105 -2.27 8.74 -6.20
C VAL A 105 -2.47 8.82 -4.69
N SER A 106 -3.69 8.53 -4.22
CA SER A 106 -4.02 8.43 -2.79
C SER A 106 -3.11 7.44 -2.08
N PHE A 107 -2.87 6.27 -2.68
CA PHE A 107 -1.95 5.25 -2.17
C PHE A 107 -0.55 5.79 -1.96
N CYS A 108 0.03 6.46 -2.96
CA CYS A 108 1.38 7.04 -2.86
C CYS A 108 1.46 8.12 -1.76
N ILE A 109 0.45 8.99 -1.67
CA ILE A 109 0.38 10.02 -0.63
C ILE A 109 0.29 9.38 0.75
N MET A 110 -0.65 8.46 0.95
CA MET A 110 -0.87 7.80 2.23
C MET A 110 0.34 6.97 2.64
N TRP A 111 1.01 6.30 1.70
CA TRP A 111 2.27 5.61 1.95
C TRP A 111 3.31 6.56 2.56
N GLY A 112 3.59 7.69 1.91
CA GLY A 112 4.61 8.65 2.36
C GLY A 112 4.24 9.33 3.68
N VAL A 113 2.99 9.77 3.79
CA VAL A 113 2.44 10.48 4.96
C VAL A 113 2.42 9.57 6.18
N THR A 114 1.89 8.35 6.06
CA THR A 114 1.78 7.43 7.20
C THR A 114 3.15 6.95 7.68
N VAL A 115 4.10 6.64 6.77
CA VAL A 115 5.48 6.30 7.16
C VAL A 115 6.15 7.48 7.89
N THR A 116 6.01 8.69 7.36
CA THR A 116 6.66 9.88 7.94
C THR A 116 6.09 10.23 9.30
N PHE A 117 4.76 10.34 9.42
CA PHE A 117 4.14 10.63 10.71
C PHE A 117 4.37 9.50 11.70
N GLY A 118 4.39 8.25 11.25
CA GLY A 118 4.66 7.13 12.12
C GLY A 118 6.04 7.22 12.76
N TRP A 119 7.05 7.53 11.95
CA TRP A 119 8.41 7.78 12.42
C TRP A 119 8.50 8.98 13.38
N LEU A 120 7.80 10.08 13.09
CA LEU A 120 7.81 11.28 13.94
C LEU A 120 7.14 11.03 15.30
N ILE A 121 5.99 10.35 15.32
CA ILE A 121 5.22 10.08 16.53
C ILE A 121 5.91 9.04 17.41
N SER A 122 6.56 8.04 16.80
CA SER A 122 7.27 7.00 17.54
C SER A 122 8.63 7.44 18.07
N GLY A 123 9.13 8.62 17.66
CA GLY A 123 10.46 9.09 18.03
C GLY A 123 11.59 8.40 17.27
N GLY A 124 11.31 7.85 16.09
CA GLY A 124 12.33 7.27 15.20
C GLY A 124 12.09 5.82 14.76
N ASP A 125 11.02 5.18 15.21
CA ASP A 125 10.67 3.82 14.80
C ASP A 125 9.77 3.81 13.56
N PHE A 126 10.31 3.30 12.45
CA PHE A 126 9.60 3.17 11.19
C PHE A 126 8.44 2.17 11.24
N TRP A 127 8.49 1.14 12.09
CA TRP A 127 7.44 0.11 12.15
C TRP A 127 6.07 0.71 12.47
N PHE A 128 6.04 1.79 13.24
CA PHE A 128 4.82 2.50 13.61
C PHE A 128 4.04 3.05 12.38
N GLY A 129 4.74 3.48 11.33
CA GLY A 129 4.13 3.93 10.07
C GLY A 129 4.10 2.85 8.98
N VAL A 130 5.10 1.97 8.97
CA VAL A 130 5.23 0.86 8.01
C VAL A 130 4.10 -0.15 8.20
N LEU A 131 3.72 -0.47 9.43
CA LEU A 131 2.72 -1.50 9.70
C LEU A 131 1.32 -1.17 9.10
N PRO A 132 0.75 0.03 9.31
CA PRO A 132 -0.46 0.47 8.59
C PRO A 132 -0.34 0.39 7.07
N VAL A 133 0.83 0.74 6.54
CA VAL A 133 1.11 0.70 5.10
C VAL A 133 1.20 -0.74 4.59
N LEU A 134 1.70 -1.69 5.38
CA LEU A 134 1.67 -3.11 5.04
C LEU A 134 0.25 -3.66 5.01
N PHE A 135 -0.63 -3.22 5.91
CA PHE A 135 -2.05 -3.57 5.86
C PHE A 135 -2.73 -3.03 4.60
N MET A 136 -2.43 -1.78 4.23
CA MET A 136 -2.91 -1.16 2.99
C MET A 136 -2.35 -1.83 1.72
N SER A 137 -1.09 -2.25 1.71
CA SER A 137 -0.45 -2.73 0.48
C SER A 137 -0.59 -4.24 0.30
N PHE A 138 -0.16 -5.02 1.29
CA PHE A 138 -0.30 -6.47 1.26
C PHE A 138 -1.69 -6.92 1.68
N GLY A 139 -2.26 -6.35 2.75
CA GLY A 139 -3.59 -6.76 3.22
C GLY A 139 -4.67 -6.59 2.14
N ASP A 140 -4.82 -5.37 1.58
CA ASP A 140 -5.73 -5.10 0.47
C ASP A 140 -5.32 -5.82 -0.85
N GLY A 141 -4.02 -6.02 -1.08
CA GLY A 141 -3.50 -6.84 -2.16
C GLY A 141 -4.06 -8.28 -2.11
N ILE A 142 -3.96 -8.89 -0.93
CA ILE A 142 -4.45 -10.24 -0.62
C ILE A 142 -5.97 -10.32 -0.75
N THR A 143 -6.72 -9.35 -0.19
CA THR A 143 -8.18 -9.35 -0.33
C THR A 143 -8.57 -9.34 -1.81
N GLY A 144 -7.90 -8.51 -2.61
CA GLY A 144 -8.15 -8.38 -4.04
C GLY A 144 -7.88 -9.67 -4.80
N VAL A 145 -6.76 -10.35 -4.53
CA VAL A 145 -6.44 -11.64 -5.16
C VAL A 145 -7.48 -12.70 -4.82
N VAL A 146 -7.81 -12.86 -3.52
CA VAL A 146 -8.79 -13.85 -3.06
C VAL A 146 -10.16 -13.62 -3.70
N ARG A 147 -10.63 -12.37 -3.70
CA ARG A 147 -11.94 -12.01 -4.25
C ARG A 147 -12.02 -12.20 -5.75
N ASN A 148 -10.96 -11.86 -6.47
CA ASN A 148 -10.96 -12.00 -7.92
C ASN A 148 -10.88 -13.48 -8.33
N ALA A 149 -10.16 -14.31 -7.57
CA ALA A 149 -10.14 -15.76 -7.75
C ALA A 149 -11.53 -16.38 -7.52
N MET A 150 -12.27 -15.92 -6.51
CA MET A 150 -13.58 -16.46 -6.16
C MET A 150 -14.73 -15.93 -7.02
N PHE A 151 -14.77 -14.61 -7.25
CA PHE A 151 -15.96 -13.93 -7.81
C PHE A 151 -15.75 -13.32 -9.19
N LYS A 152 -14.49 -13.17 -9.65
CA LYS A 152 -14.12 -12.60 -10.96
C LYS A 152 -14.74 -11.22 -11.25
N ARG A 153 -15.12 -10.49 -10.21
CA ARG A 153 -15.70 -9.14 -10.25
C ARG A 153 -15.30 -8.37 -9.00
N ARG A 154 -15.33 -7.03 -9.06
CA ARG A 154 -15.12 -6.19 -7.88
C ARG A 154 -16.27 -6.40 -6.90
N THR A 155 -15.96 -6.92 -5.72
CA THR A 155 -16.91 -7.12 -4.63
C THR A 155 -16.16 -7.15 -3.31
N LYS A 156 -16.73 -6.58 -2.24
CA LYS A 156 -16.23 -6.78 -0.89
C LYS A 156 -16.68 -8.16 -0.39
N SER A 157 -15.80 -8.86 0.30
CA SER A 157 -16.06 -10.24 0.71
C SER A 157 -15.35 -10.55 2.01
N TRP A 158 -16.12 -11.09 2.97
CA TRP A 158 -15.62 -11.59 4.24
C TRP A 158 -14.50 -12.63 4.09
N TRP A 159 -14.48 -13.41 3.02
CA TRP A 159 -13.38 -14.34 2.74
C TRP A 159 -12.07 -13.60 2.48
N GLY A 160 -12.11 -12.50 1.72
CA GLY A 160 -10.95 -11.62 1.54
C GLY A 160 -10.49 -11.02 2.88
N ASN A 161 -11.44 -10.47 3.65
CA ASN A 161 -11.16 -9.87 4.96
C ASN A 161 -10.55 -10.86 5.95
N LEU A 162 -10.99 -12.12 5.94
CA LEU A 162 -10.43 -13.18 6.80
C LEU A 162 -8.96 -13.44 6.46
N VAL A 163 -8.62 -13.56 5.18
CA VAL A 163 -7.21 -13.80 4.77
C VAL A 163 -6.35 -12.56 5.03
N MET A 164 -6.89 -11.35 4.81
CA MET A 164 -6.22 -10.11 5.22
C MET A 164 -6.01 -10.06 6.74
N ALA A 165 -6.99 -10.49 7.55
CA ALA A 165 -6.86 -10.53 9.00
C ALA A 165 -5.74 -11.47 9.45
N LEU A 166 -5.64 -12.66 8.85
CA LEU A 166 -4.55 -13.59 9.14
C LEU A 166 -3.18 -12.93 8.87
N PHE A 167 -3.03 -12.30 7.70
CA PHE A 167 -1.79 -11.59 7.36
C PHE A 167 -1.52 -10.42 8.32
N SER A 168 -2.53 -9.58 8.56
CA SER A 168 -2.40 -8.32 9.28
C SER A 168 -2.18 -8.53 10.78
N ILE A 169 -2.82 -9.56 11.37
CA ILE A 169 -2.57 -9.97 12.75
C ILE A 169 -1.15 -10.51 12.88
N LEU A 170 -0.70 -11.36 11.96
CA LEU A 170 0.63 -11.96 12.01
C LEU A 170 1.72 -10.90 11.89
N ILE A 171 1.66 -10.02 10.88
CA ILE A 171 2.66 -8.95 10.75
C ILE A 171 2.50 -7.90 11.85
N GLY A 172 1.29 -7.74 12.40
CA GLY A 172 0.98 -6.90 13.54
C GLY A 172 1.74 -7.25 14.82
N THR A 173 2.18 -8.50 14.98
CA THR A 173 2.97 -8.89 16.16
C THR A 173 4.32 -8.17 16.24
N THR A 174 4.79 -7.54 15.16
CA THR A 174 6.00 -6.70 15.15
C THR A 174 5.94 -5.55 16.16
N LEU A 175 4.74 -5.00 16.41
CA LEU A 175 4.47 -3.99 17.43
C LEU A 175 3.66 -4.57 18.61
N GLY A 176 3.71 -5.89 18.80
CA GLY A 176 2.97 -6.58 19.87
C GLY A 176 1.45 -6.43 19.77
N LEU A 177 0.79 -6.33 20.93
CA LEU A 177 -0.68 -6.25 21.01
C LEU A 177 -1.27 -5.03 20.28
N PRO A 178 -0.69 -3.81 20.35
CA PRO A 178 -1.14 -2.67 19.54
C PRO A 178 -1.18 -2.97 18.04
N GLY A 179 -0.13 -3.59 17.51
CA GLY A 179 -0.06 -3.93 16.09
C GLY A 179 -1.07 -5.01 15.69
N VAL A 180 -1.30 -6.01 16.55
CA VAL A 180 -2.37 -7.01 16.36
C VAL A 180 -3.74 -6.35 16.31
N LEU A 181 -4.05 -5.45 17.25
CA LEU A 181 -5.33 -4.72 17.27
C LEU A 181 -5.49 -3.83 16.03
N ALA A 182 -4.43 -3.14 15.62
CA ALA A 182 -4.42 -2.32 14.42
C ALA A 182 -4.69 -3.18 13.15
N GLY A 183 -4.12 -4.38 13.07
CA GLY A 183 -4.37 -5.34 11.99
C GLY A 183 -5.81 -5.86 11.95
N CYS A 184 -6.40 -6.14 13.12
CA CYS A 184 -7.81 -6.49 13.24
C CYS A 184 -8.72 -5.37 12.72
N VAL A 185 -8.48 -4.13 13.19
CA VAL A 185 -9.27 -2.95 12.77
C VAL A 185 -9.11 -2.70 11.28
N ALA A 186 -7.89 -2.73 10.74
CA ALA A 186 -7.63 -2.59 9.31
C ALA A 186 -8.46 -3.58 8.48
N SER A 187 -8.47 -4.84 8.90
CA SER A 187 -9.15 -5.94 8.20
C SER A 187 -10.67 -5.82 8.28
N LEU A 188 -11.22 -5.25 9.36
CA LEU A 188 -12.65 -4.95 9.47
C LEU A 188 -13.03 -3.73 8.62
N VAL A 189 -12.25 -2.64 8.70
CA VAL A 189 -12.50 -1.40 7.97
C VAL A 189 -12.44 -1.61 6.46
N GLU A 190 -11.53 -2.46 5.98
CA GLU A 190 -11.41 -2.78 4.54
C GLU A 190 -12.72 -3.33 3.96
N HIS A 191 -13.56 -3.99 4.75
CA HIS A 191 -14.84 -4.53 4.29
C HIS A 191 -15.83 -3.43 3.85
N PHE A 192 -15.74 -2.26 4.49
CA PHE A 192 -16.68 -1.18 4.30
C PHE A 192 -16.14 -0.18 3.28
N GLU A 193 -16.98 0.18 2.31
CA GLU A 193 -16.68 1.26 1.38
C GLU A 193 -17.29 2.57 1.91
N PHE A 194 -16.48 3.64 1.92
CA PHE A 194 -16.93 4.97 2.35
C PHE A 194 -16.78 5.99 1.23
N PRO A 195 -17.46 5.85 0.06
CA PRO A 195 -17.35 6.82 -1.03
C PRO A 195 -17.64 8.24 -0.53
N PRO A 196 -16.84 9.25 -0.91
CA PRO A 196 -15.79 9.22 -1.94
C PRO A 196 -14.38 8.82 -1.43
N ILE A 197 -14.24 8.39 -0.18
CA ILE A 197 -12.95 8.08 0.45
C ILE A 197 -12.45 6.70 -0.01
N ASP A 198 -11.19 6.68 -0.47
CA ASP A 198 -10.47 5.50 -0.92
C ASP A 198 -10.09 4.57 0.26
N ASP A 199 -10.10 3.25 0.05
CA ASP A 199 -9.64 2.29 1.06
C ASP A 199 -8.12 2.39 1.30
N ASN A 200 -7.36 2.89 0.32
CA ASN A 200 -5.97 3.29 0.53
C ASN A 200 -5.80 4.46 1.50
N VAL A 201 -6.90 5.12 1.91
CA VAL A 201 -6.90 6.12 2.99
C VAL A 201 -7.46 5.50 4.26
N THR A 202 -8.62 4.85 4.20
CA THR A 202 -9.31 4.37 5.42
C THR A 202 -8.55 3.26 6.14
N VAL A 203 -7.92 2.33 5.41
CA VAL A 203 -7.16 1.21 5.99
C VAL A 203 -5.92 1.69 6.77
N PRO A 204 -4.98 2.44 6.16
CA PRO A 204 -3.82 2.91 6.90
C PRO A 204 -4.21 3.94 7.97
N LEU A 205 -5.21 4.80 7.74
CA LEU A 205 -5.61 5.81 8.74
C LEU A 205 -6.22 5.16 9.98
N SER A 206 -7.15 4.21 9.82
CA SER A 206 -7.80 3.54 10.95
C SER A 206 -6.80 2.75 11.81
N SER A 207 -5.93 1.97 11.17
CA SER A 207 -4.87 1.23 11.87
C SER A 207 -3.83 2.14 12.52
N PHE A 208 -3.47 3.25 11.87
CA PHE A 208 -2.57 4.25 12.44
C PHE A 208 -3.16 4.95 13.66
N ILE A 209 -4.46 5.28 13.65
CA ILE A 209 -5.16 5.83 14.81
C ILE A 209 -5.11 4.85 15.99
N VAL A 210 -5.32 3.54 15.75
CA VAL A 210 -5.21 2.52 16.81
C VAL A 210 -3.81 2.52 17.44
N LEU A 211 -2.76 2.59 16.62
CA LEU A 211 -1.37 2.64 17.12
C LEU A 211 -1.12 3.92 17.94
N ILE A 212 -1.59 5.07 17.47
CA ILE A 212 -1.47 6.34 18.19
C ILE A 212 -2.17 6.28 19.55
N LEU A 213 -3.42 5.80 19.58
CA LEU A 213 -4.18 5.66 20.82
C LEU A 213 -3.49 4.70 21.79
N ALA A 214 -2.97 3.57 21.29
CA ALA A 214 -2.23 2.62 22.11
C ALA A 214 -0.97 3.27 22.72
N LYS A 215 -0.23 4.06 21.94
CA LYS A 215 0.95 4.80 22.44
C LYS A 215 0.58 5.83 23.50
N PHE A 216 -0.55 6.53 23.37
CA PHE A 216 -1.00 7.48 24.39
C PHE A 216 -1.48 6.78 25.67
N CYS A 217 -2.21 5.67 25.56
CA CYS A 217 -2.67 4.91 26.70
C CYS A 217 -1.54 4.15 27.41
N VAL A 218 -0.50 3.78 26.67
CA VAL A 218 0.63 2.98 27.15
C VAL A 218 1.94 3.58 26.61
N PRO A 219 2.45 4.68 27.20
CA PRO A 219 3.57 5.47 26.63
C PRO A 219 4.92 4.77 26.54
N TRP A 220 5.06 3.64 27.23
CA TRP A 220 6.27 2.81 27.21
C TRP A 220 6.28 1.76 26.07
N LEU A 221 5.23 1.74 25.24
CA LEU A 221 5.19 1.08 23.92
C LEU A 221 5.67 2.03 22.81
#